data_AF-A0AAU5H0T8-F1
#
_entry.id   AF-A0AAU5H0T8-F1
#
_cell.length_a   1.000
_cell.length_b   1.000
_cell.length_c   1.000
_cell.angle_alpha   90.00
_cell.angle_beta   90.00
_cell.angle_gamma   90.00
#
_symmetry.space_group_name_H-M   'P 1'
#
loop_
_entity.id
_entity.type
_entity.pdbx_description
1 polymer ?
#
loop_
_entity_poly.entity_id
_entity_poly.type
_entity_poly.pdbx_seq_one_letter_code
_entity_poly.pdbx_strand_id
1 'polypeptide(L)'
;MPTEEEPMAEIDIPGDELERMSQLLGRVMELIDTKSGGFDESAVGGPMASSGRHFDDKWSDGRTQLKRQGNQLKDACDEIVKAFTDQDNEQANSLKQQ
;
A
#
# COMPACT_ATOMS: atom_id res chain seq x y z
N MET A 1 32.73 -22.10 -30.97
CA MET A 1 32.54 -21.64 -29.59
C MET A 1 31.04 -21.49 -29.40
N PRO A 2 30.39 -22.26 -28.53
CA PRO A 2 28.99 -22.05 -28.22
C PRO A 2 28.90 -20.84 -27.29
N THR A 3 28.10 -19.85 -27.67
CA THR A 3 27.72 -18.73 -26.81
C THR A 3 26.71 -19.26 -25.81
N GLU A 4 27.12 -19.37 -24.54
CA GLU A 4 26.21 -19.61 -23.43
C GLU A 4 25.31 -18.37 -23.30
N GLU A 5 24.08 -18.48 -23.78
CA GLU A 5 23.03 -17.54 -23.44
C GLU A 5 22.79 -17.70 -21.93
N GLU A 6 23.16 -16.69 -21.14
CA GLU A 6 22.81 -16.67 -19.72
C GLU A 6 21.28 -16.80 -19.61
N PRO A 7 20.76 -17.74 -18.80
CA PRO A 7 19.33 -17.89 -18.65
C PRO A 7 18.81 -16.58 -18.07
N MET A 8 18.08 -15.80 -18.87
CA MET A 8 17.31 -14.69 -18.35
C MET A 8 16.40 -15.28 -17.29
N ALA A 9 16.65 -14.92 -16.03
CA ALA A 9 15.79 -15.31 -14.93
C ALA A 9 14.36 -14.91 -15.33
N GLU A 10 13.49 -15.90 -15.49
CA GLU A 10 12.09 -15.69 -15.81
C GLU A 10 11.49 -14.86 -14.66
N ILE A 11 11.24 -13.58 -14.93
CA ILE A 11 10.66 -12.67 -13.96
C ILE A 11 9.16 -12.94 -13.96
N ASP A 12 8.73 -13.85 -13.09
CA ASP A 12 7.31 -14.08 -12.80
C ASP A 12 6.82 -12.98 -11.85
N ILE A 13 5.89 -12.15 -12.33
CA ILE A 13 5.32 -11.06 -11.56
C ILE A 13 3.86 -11.37 -11.25
N PRO A 14 3.50 -11.52 -9.97
CA PRO A 14 2.16 -11.93 -9.59
C PRO A 14 1.21 -10.73 -9.64
N GLY A 15 0.77 -10.34 -10.85
CA GLY A 15 -0.13 -9.20 -11.09
C GLY A 15 -1.39 -9.25 -10.21
N ASP A 16 -2.05 -10.40 -10.15
CA ASP A 16 -3.23 -10.63 -9.32
C ASP A 16 -2.95 -10.38 -7.82
N GLU A 17 -1.76 -10.76 -7.33
CA GLU A 17 -1.39 -10.57 -5.93
C GLU A 17 -1.06 -9.10 -5.64
N LEU A 18 -0.46 -8.37 -6.59
CA LEU A 18 -0.21 -6.93 -6.48
C LEU A 18 -1.52 -6.13 -6.47
N GLU A 19 -2.47 -6.46 -7.35
CA GLU A 19 -3.81 -5.86 -7.34
C GLU A 19 -4.54 -6.14 -6.03
N ARG A 20 -4.49 -7.38 -5.55
CA ARG A 20 -5.07 -7.78 -4.26
C ARG A 20 -4.43 -7.03 -3.10
N MET A 21 -3.11 -6.87 -3.10
CA MET A 21 -2.39 -6.10 -2.10
C MET A 21 -2.83 -4.63 -2.10
N SER A 22 -2.93 -4.00 -3.28
CA SER A 22 -3.45 -2.62 -3.44
C SER A 22 -4.85 -2.46 -2.83
N GLN A 23 -5.76 -3.40 -3.12
CA GLN A 23 -7.13 -3.39 -2.57
C GLN A 23 -7.16 -3.57 -1.04
N LEU A 24 -6.37 -4.51 -0.51
CA LEU A 24 -6.29 -4.76 0.93
C LEU A 24 -5.73 -3.55 1.69
N LEU A 25 -4.71 -2.90 1.12
CA LEU A 25 -4.15 -1.67 1.68
C LEU A 25 -5.19 -0.57 1.69
N GLY A 26 -5.92 -0.35 0.58
CA GLY A 26 -7.02 0.61 0.52
C GLY A 26 -8.04 0.39 1.65
N ARG A 27 -8.45 -0.85 1.87
CA ARG A 27 -9.40 -1.21 2.94
C ARG A 27 -8.86 -0.93 4.34
N VAL A 28 -7.57 -1.20 4.60
CA VAL A 28 -6.94 -0.86 5.90
C VAL A 28 -6.99 0.65 6.13
N MET A 29 -6.84 1.47 5.09
CA MET A 29 -6.90 2.93 5.19
C MET A 29 -8.30 3.49 5.34
N GLU A 30 -9.33 2.81 4.85
CA GLU A 30 -10.72 3.16 5.15
C GLU A 30 -11.08 2.82 6.61
N LEU A 31 -10.63 1.66 7.09
CA LEU A 31 -10.94 1.18 8.44
C LEU A 31 -10.30 2.05 9.53
N ILE A 32 -9.10 2.59 9.29
CA ILE A 32 -8.41 3.43 10.27
C ILE A 32 -9.14 4.75 10.56
N ASP A 33 -9.99 5.20 9.63
CA ASP A 33 -10.79 6.42 9.75
C ASP A 33 -12.18 6.17 10.33
N THR A 34 -12.61 4.91 10.45
CA THR A 34 -14.02 4.57 10.78
C THR A 34 -14.44 5.02 12.19
N LYS A 35 -13.47 5.32 13.07
CA LYS A 35 -13.77 5.90 14.37
C LYS A 35 -12.70 6.91 14.77
N SER A 36 -13.10 8.14 15.07
CA SER A 36 -12.22 9.05 15.80
C SER A 36 -11.99 8.45 17.20
N GLY A 37 -10.72 8.15 17.50
CA GLY A 37 -10.28 8.17 18.89
C GLY A 37 -10.45 9.61 19.33
N GLY A 38 -11.57 9.88 19.99
CA GLY A 38 -11.82 11.17 20.64
C GLY A 38 -11.62 10.92 22.11
N PHE A 39 -10.47 11.31 22.64
CA PHE A 39 -10.23 11.19 24.06
C PHE A 39 -11.20 12.08 24.85
N ASP A 40 -11.89 11.46 25.81
CA ASP A 40 -12.78 12.14 26.74
C ASP A 40 -12.21 12.03 28.16
N GLU A 41 -11.70 13.15 28.66
CA GLU A 41 -11.15 13.24 30.01
C GLU A 41 -12.17 12.93 31.10
N SER A 42 -13.45 13.24 30.84
CA SER A 42 -14.54 12.94 31.77
C SER A 42 -14.84 11.44 31.85
N ALA A 43 -14.49 10.66 30.82
CA ALA A 43 -14.67 9.22 30.78
C ALA A 43 -13.57 8.43 31.52
N VAL A 44 -12.36 9.00 31.67
CA VAL A 44 -11.22 8.31 32.32
C VAL A 44 -10.91 8.82 33.73
N GLY A 45 -11.36 10.03 34.09
CA GLY A 45 -11.12 10.66 35.38
C GLY A 45 -9.74 11.32 35.51
N GLY A 46 -9.64 12.31 36.41
CA GLY A 46 -8.49 13.23 36.54
C GLY A 46 -7.10 12.58 36.63
N PRO A 47 -6.88 11.49 37.41
CA PRO A 47 -5.56 10.86 37.50
C PRO A 47 -5.06 10.26 36.18
N MET A 48 -5.97 9.86 35.29
CA MET A 48 -5.64 9.23 34.00
C MET A 48 -5.70 10.22 32.83
N ALA A 49 -6.10 11.47 33.09
CA ALA A 49 -6.28 12.49 32.07
C ALA A 49 -5.02 12.71 31.22
N SER A 50 -3.87 12.88 31.87
CA SER A 50 -2.60 13.15 31.19
C SER A 50 -2.15 11.96 30.33
N SER A 51 -2.25 10.73 30.85
CA SER A 51 -1.91 9.53 30.11
C SER A 51 -2.86 9.29 28.94
N GLY A 52 -4.15 9.56 29.13
CA GLY A 52 -5.17 9.45 28.10
C GLY A 52 -4.97 10.45 26.95
N ARG A 53 -4.68 11.73 27.25
CA ARG A 53 -4.30 12.72 26.23
C ARG A 53 -3.05 12.28 25.47
N HIS A 54 -2.02 11.84 26.17
CA HIS A 54 -0.78 11.38 25.53
C HIS A 54 -1.02 10.20 24.59
N PHE A 55 -1.85 9.24 25.00
CA PHE A 55 -2.24 8.12 24.16
C PHE A 55 -2.98 8.59 22.91
N ASP A 56 -3.95 9.48 23.05
CA ASP A 56 -4.76 9.98 21.93
C ASP A 56 -3.92 10.74 20.90
N ASP A 57 -3.01 11.60 21.37
CA ASP A 57 -2.04 12.30 20.52
C ASP A 57 -1.19 11.30 19.73
N LYS A 58 -0.59 10.32 20.42
CA LYS A 58 0.25 9.29 19.78
C LYS A 58 -0.53 8.39 18.83
N TRP A 59 -1.77 8.07 19.18
CA TRP A 59 -2.67 7.32 18.31
C TRP A 59 -3.00 8.11 17.05
N SER A 60 -3.30 9.40 17.18
CA SER A 60 -3.57 10.29 16.05
C SER A 60 -2.37 10.41 15.10
N ASP A 61 -1.16 10.61 15.65
CA ASP A 61 0.08 10.61 14.90
C ASP A 61 0.32 9.27 14.17
N GLY A 62 0.17 8.16 14.88
CA GLY A 62 0.35 6.81 14.35
C GLY A 62 -0.62 6.50 13.20
N ARG A 63 -1.90 6.87 13.35
CA ARG A 63 -2.89 6.74 12.27
C ARG A 63 -2.49 7.52 11.03
N THR A 64 -2.04 8.76 11.20
CA THR A 64 -1.59 9.60 10.08
C THR A 64 -0.40 8.97 9.35
N GLN A 65 0.55 8.40 10.09
CA GLN A 65 1.70 7.72 9.50
C GLN A 65 1.31 6.44 8.76
N LEU A 66 0.44 5.61 9.34
CA LEU A 66 -0.07 4.40 8.68
C LEU A 66 -0.78 4.75 7.38
N LYS A 67 -1.62 5.81 7.37
CA LYS A 67 -2.28 6.32 6.16
C LYS A 67 -1.31 6.68 5.06
N ARG A 68 -0.29 7.47 5.40
CA ARG A 68 0.73 7.88 4.43
C ARG A 68 1.46 6.68 3.84
N GLN A 69 1.93 5.76 4.68
CA GLN A 69 2.71 4.61 4.23
C GLN A 69 1.87 3.62 3.43
N GLY A 70 0.62 3.36 3.86
CA GLY A 70 -0.28 2.47 3.13
C GLY A 70 -0.67 3.03 1.76
N ASN A 71 -0.92 4.35 1.66
CA ASN A 71 -1.15 4.98 0.36
C ASN A 71 0.08 4.89 -0.55
N GLN A 72 1.28 5.15 -0.02
CA GLN A 72 2.52 5.01 -0.80
C GLN A 72 2.73 3.59 -1.34
N LEU A 73 2.43 2.56 -0.52
CA LEU A 73 2.53 1.18 -0.95
C LEU A 73 1.47 0.83 -1.99
N LYS A 74 0.24 1.30 -1.81
CA LYS A 74 -0.84 1.15 -2.79
C LYS A 74 -0.45 1.76 -4.14
N ASP A 75 0.02 3.01 -4.13
CA ASP A 75 0.43 3.73 -5.34
C ASP A 75 1.57 2.98 -6.06
N ALA A 76 2.55 2.46 -5.31
CA ALA A 76 3.63 1.64 -5.88
C ALA A 76 3.10 0.33 -6.52
N CYS A 77 2.11 -0.33 -5.92
CA CYS A 77 1.48 -1.51 -6.53
C CYS A 77 0.81 -1.16 -7.86
N ASP A 78 0.04 -0.07 -7.88
CA ASP A 78 -0.68 0.38 -9.06
C ASP A 78 0.29 0.79 -10.18
N GLU A 79 1.40 1.45 -9.84
CA GLU A 79 2.47 1.81 -10.78
C GLU A 79 3.14 0.58 -11.40
N ILE A 80 3.42 -0.46 -10.61
CA ILE A 80 3.99 -1.72 -11.11
C ILE A 80 3.01 -2.37 -12.08
N VAL A 81 1.75 -2.57 -11.68
CA VAL A 81 0.73 -3.21 -12.54
C VAL A 81 0.58 -2.45 -13.85
N LYS A 82 0.53 -1.11 -13.79
CA LYS A 82 0.46 -0.26 -14.98
C LYS A 82 1.67 -0.42 -15.90
N ALA A 83 2.89 -0.38 -15.35
CA ALA A 83 4.12 -0.48 -16.15
C ALA A 83 4.18 -1.81 -16.93
N PHE A 84 3.77 -2.92 -16.31
CA PHE A 84 3.72 -4.21 -16.99
C PHE A 84 2.62 -4.28 -18.04
N THR A 85 1.44 -3.75 -17.73
CA THR A 85 0.33 -3.68 -18.71
C THR A 85 0.72 -2.86 -19.94
N ASP A 86 1.39 -1.72 -19.74
CA ASP A 86 1.85 -0.86 -20.83
C ASP A 86 2.91 -1.58 -21.68
N GLN A 87 3.87 -2.25 -21.05
CA GLN A 87 4.91 -3.05 -21.72
C GLN A 87 4.30 -4.21 -22.54
N ASP A 88 3.31 -4.92 -22.01
CA ASP A 88 2.63 -6.02 -22.72
C ASP A 88 1.85 -5.49 -23.93
N ASN A 89 1.18 -4.36 -23.79
CA ASN A 89 0.47 -3.71 -24.90
C ASN A 89 1.42 -3.25 -26.00
N GLU A 90 2.59 -2.69 -25.65
CA GLU A 90 3.62 -2.32 -26.62
C GLU A 90 4.14 -3.54 -27.40
N GLN A 91 4.45 -4.63 -26.71
CA GLN A 91 4.88 -5.88 -27.34
C GLN A 91 3.80 -6.46 -28.25
N ALA A 92 2.56 -6.56 -27.77
CA ALA A 92 1.43 -7.05 -28.57
C ALA A 92 1.19 -6.21 -29.83
N ASN A 93 1.40 -4.90 -29.76
CA ASN A 93 1.26 -4.00 -30.90
C ASN A 93 2.42 -4.12 -31.89
N SER A 94 3.65 -4.35 -31.42
CA SER A 94 4.81 -4.59 -32.29
C SER A 94 4.67 -5.87 -33.12
N LEU A 95 4.05 -6.91 -32.55
CA LEU A 95 3.78 -8.17 -33.23
C LEU A 95 2.69 -8.04 -34.31
N LYS A 96 1.79 -7.07 -34.20
CA LYS A 96 0.74 -6.80 -35.22
C LYS A 96 1.25 -5.96 -36.40
N GLN A 97 2.44 -5.37 -36.28
CA GLN A 97 3.05 -4.54 -37.33
C GLN A 97 4.09 -5.29 -38.18
N GLN A 98 4.33 -6.57 -37.88
CA GLN A 98 5.09 -7.51 -38.72
C GLN A 98 4.14 -8.32 -39.60
#